data_AF-A0A2H0NZ49-F1
#
_entry.id   AF-A0A2H0NZ49-F1
#
_cell.length_a   1.000
_cell.length_b   1.000
_cell.length_c   1.000
_cell.angle_alpha   90.00
_cell.angle_beta   90.00
_cell.angle_gamma   90.00
#
_symmetry.space_group_name_H-M   'P 1'
#
loop_
_entity.id
_entity.type
_entity.pdbx_description
1 polymer ?
#
loop_
_entity_poly.entity_id
_entity_poly.type
_entity_poly.pdbx_seq_one_letter_code
_entity_poly.pdbx_strand_id
1 'polypeptide(L)'
;MKNTDKLDLPPLALPALIVGTFVVLSTIEPRLCVSLAREDYWVEWLSFAAFLVAGICFAREAVRRGLREGWFVAGLGLFCLFIAFEEISWAQRIFGVTPPKIFLVGNYQQEFNFHNFLKPYLSSEWQAALILIGWGVLFSLAPLHLRLREELAARRVVTPALSLIPWSVIGLLMLGIYPVLFTGEYVELLIGALFLAQAMSFLATPGRRAVLILATVAVGAAGMGLTQSIARWAAPQKTACAHLETRALADAVAGAATGRHERFSGVDKRLYTGIQQRYLKPEIARALLPIACPSVTKDPDRRAYFLDPWGQAYWIRFTRNSSDEDFSTTVYSFGPNRRRDGGDEGASDRDDISQTRILAPRASPEEDDDAGPEITLE
;
A
#
# COMPACT_ATOMS: atom_id res chain seq x y z
N MET A 1 39.85 -27.15 -10.59
CA MET A 1 38.93 -26.52 -9.63
C MET A 1 38.99 -25.01 -9.83
N LYS A 2 37.98 -24.43 -10.48
CA LYS A 2 37.83 -22.96 -10.59
C LYS A 2 37.38 -22.45 -9.21
N ASN A 3 38.00 -21.38 -8.73
CA ASN A 3 37.62 -20.61 -7.54
C ASN A 3 36.10 -20.43 -7.46
N THR A 4 35.42 -21.21 -6.63
CA THR A 4 34.04 -21.01 -6.25
C THR A 4 33.99 -19.98 -5.13
N ASP A 5 33.28 -18.89 -5.40
CA ASP A 5 32.44 -18.18 -4.44
C ASP A 5 33.13 -17.40 -3.31
N LYS A 6 33.89 -16.36 -3.66
CA LYS A 6 33.81 -15.14 -2.84
C LYS A 6 32.52 -14.43 -3.21
N LEU A 7 31.42 -14.83 -2.57
CA LEU A 7 30.21 -14.01 -2.56
C LEU A 7 30.58 -12.73 -1.82
N ASP A 8 30.76 -11.64 -2.54
CA ASP A 8 31.05 -10.35 -1.92
C ASP A 8 29.91 -9.99 -0.96
N LEU A 9 30.28 -9.48 0.22
CA LEU A 9 29.30 -9.00 1.18
C LEU A 9 28.34 -8.01 0.49
N PRO A 10 27.02 -8.18 0.66
CA PRO A 10 26.05 -7.25 0.10
C PRO A 10 26.30 -5.84 0.64
N PRO A 11 26.07 -4.79 -0.16
CA PRO A 11 26.27 -3.42 0.29
C PRO A 11 25.24 -3.06 1.37
N LEU A 12 25.69 -3.00 2.62
CA LEU A 12 24.85 -2.70 3.78
C LEU A 12 24.54 -1.21 3.96
N ALA A 13 25.15 -0.35 3.13
CA ALA A 13 24.96 1.10 3.20
C ALA A 13 23.50 1.52 2.94
N LEU A 14 22.78 0.78 2.09
CA LEU A 14 21.39 1.13 1.75
C LEU A 14 20.42 0.84 2.90
N PRO A 15 20.38 -0.37 3.50
CA PRO A 15 19.62 -0.61 4.74
C PRO A 15 19.98 0.37 5.86
N ALA A 16 21.27 0.66 6.04
CA ALA A 16 21.73 1.62 7.04
C ALA A 16 21.17 3.03 6.82
N LEU A 17 21.17 3.49 5.57
CA LEU A 17 20.63 4.80 5.21
C LEU A 17 19.12 4.86 5.48
N ILE A 18 18.36 3.85 5.08
CA ILE A 18 16.90 3.80 5.28
C ILE A 18 16.56 3.84 6.78
N VAL A 19 17.20 2.98 7.58
CA VAL A 19 16.98 2.96 9.03
C VAL A 19 17.42 4.28 9.67
N GLY A 20 18.57 4.82 9.28
CA GLY A 20 19.07 6.10 9.78
C GLY A 20 18.12 7.25 9.47
N THR A 21 17.64 7.34 8.23
CA THR A 21 16.66 8.34 7.81
C THR A 21 15.35 8.19 8.57
N PHE A 22 14.83 6.97 8.74
CA PHE A 22 13.63 6.73 9.53
C PHE A 22 13.81 7.19 10.98
N VAL A 23 14.89 6.79 11.66
CA VAL A 23 15.15 7.18 13.05
C VAL A 23 15.29 8.70 13.18
N VAL A 24 16.04 9.35 12.29
CA VAL A 24 16.21 10.81 12.31
C VAL A 24 14.88 11.53 12.05
N LEU A 25 14.11 11.13 11.04
CA LEU A 25 12.85 11.80 10.71
C LEU A 25 11.77 11.55 11.76
N SER A 26 11.62 10.31 12.24
CA SER A 26 10.65 9.97 13.28
C SER A 26 10.91 10.67 14.62
N THR A 27 12.14 11.10 14.89
CA THR A 27 12.51 11.80 16.13
C THR A 27 12.53 13.32 15.98
N ILE A 28 13.04 13.84 14.86
CA ILE A 28 13.25 15.29 14.65
C ILE A 28 12.06 15.94 13.95
N GLU A 29 11.52 15.30 12.90
CA GLU A 29 10.43 15.87 12.09
C GLU A 29 9.39 14.78 11.74
N PRO A 30 8.58 14.32 12.72
CA PRO A 30 7.65 13.21 12.53
C PRO A 30 6.63 13.47 11.41
N ARG A 31 6.27 14.74 11.19
CA ARG A 31 5.32 15.14 10.13
C ARG A 31 5.91 14.88 8.75
N LEU A 32 7.19 15.18 8.54
CA LEU A 32 7.87 14.85 7.30
C LEU A 32 8.01 13.33 7.14
N CYS A 33 8.32 12.61 8.23
CA CYS A 33 8.39 11.15 8.23
C CYS A 33 7.10 10.52 7.69
N VAL A 34 5.95 10.94 8.23
CA VAL A 34 4.62 10.51 7.81
C VAL A 34 4.30 10.98 6.39
N SER A 35 4.64 12.22 6.03
CA SER A 35 4.37 12.78 4.70
C SER A 35 5.11 12.02 3.58
N LEU A 36 6.34 11.59 3.84
CA LEU A 36 7.14 10.80 2.89
C LEU A 36 6.62 9.38 2.69
N ALA A 37 5.95 8.84 3.71
CA ALA A 37 5.42 7.48 3.74
C ALA A 37 3.94 7.37 3.34
N ARG A 38 3.34 8.45 2.84
CA ARG A 38 1.99 8.38 2.28
C ARG A 38 1.99 7.57 0.98
N GLU A 39 0.83 7.01 0.64
CA GLU A 39 0.61 6.42 -0.68
C GLU A 39 0.97 7.39 -1.82
N ASP A 40 1.44 6.84 -2.93
CA ASP A 40 1.92 7.53 -4.13
C ASP A 40 3.08 8.52 -3.88
N TYR A 41 3.80 8.36 -2.77
CA TYR A 41 4.92 9.22 -2.38
C TYR A 41 6.26 8.49 -2.32
N TRP A 42 7.29 9.17 -1.81
CA TRP A 42 8.69 8.74 -1.92
C TRP A 42 8.94 7.32 -1.41
N VAL A 43 8.40 6.93 -0.25
CA VAL A 43 8.69 5.61 0.33
C VAL A 43 8.11 4.49 -0.53
N GLU A 44 6.82 4.53 -0.90
CA GLU A 44 6.17 3.54 -1.79
C GLU A 44 6.91 3.43 -3.14
N TRP A 45 7.23 4.57 -3.78
CA TRP A 45 7.93 4.56 -5.07
C TRP A 45 9.37 4.04 -4.98
N LEU A 46 10.04 4.23 -3.85
CA LEU A 46 11.35 3.66 -3.60
C LEU A 46 11.26 2.17 -3.27
N SER A 47 10.22 1.71 -2.57
CA SER A 47 9.92 0.29 -2.34
C SER A 47 9.72 -0.42 -3.68
N PHE A 48 8.82 0.11 -4.51
CA PHE A 48 8.59 -0.33 -5.90
C PHE A 48 9.90 -0.44 -6.67
N ALA A 49 10.70 0.62 -6.69
CA ALA A 49 11.93 0.66 -7.46
C ALA A 49 12.96 -0.35 -6.94
N ALA A 50 13.09 -0.50 -5.61
CA ALA A 50 14.03 -1.42 -5.01
C ALA A 50 13.69 -2.88 -5.38
N PHE A 51 12.42 -3.26 -5.26
CA PHE A 51 11.94 -4.58 -5.68
C PHE A 51 12.05 -4.79 -7.18
N LEU A 52 11.71 -3.80 -8.01
CA LEU A 52 11.81 -3.89 -9.47
C LEU A 52 13.26 -4.12 -9.91
N VAL A 53 14.20 -3.31 -9.42
CA VAL A 53 15.62 -3.43 -9.76
C VAL A 53 16.19 -4.74 -9.22
N ALA A 54 15.83 -5.16 -8.00
CA ALA A 54 16.22 -6.46 -7.45
C ALA A 54 15.71 -7.60 -8.34
N GLY A 55 14.43 -7.57 -8.72
CA GLY A 55 13.78 -8.56 -9.57
C GLY A 55 14.45 -8.70 -10.94
N ILE A 56 14.77 -7.58 -11.60
CA ILE A 56 15.52 -7.56 -12.87
C ILE A 56 16.92 -8.15 -12.70
N CYS A 57 17.61 -7.83 -11.60
CA CYS A 57 18.94 -8.36 -11.32
C CYS A 57 18.91 -9.88 -11.10
N PHE A 58 17.98 -10.37 -10.29
CA PHE A 58 17.77 -11.81 -10.08
C PHE A 58 17.38 -12.52 -11.37
N ALA A 59 16.45 -11.98 -12.16
CA ALA A 59 16.06 -12.55 -13.45
C ALA A 59 17.25 -12.65 -14.42
N ARG A 60 18.05 -11.60 -14.53
CA ARG A 60 19.27 -11.59 -15.35
C ARG A 60 20.29 -12.64 -14.87
N GLU A 61 20.44 -12.78 -13.56
CA GLU A 61 21.34 -13.77 -12.98
C GLU A 61 20.84 -15.20 -13.22
N ALA A 62 19.53 -15.44 -13.12
CA ALA A 62 18.93 -16.72 -13.45
C ALA A 62 19.15 -17.10 -14.92
N VAL A 63 19.02 -16.13 -15.85
CA VAL A 63 19.32 -16.33 -17.28
C VAL A 63 20.79 -16.71 -17.50
N ARG A 64 21.72 -16.05 -16.81
CA ARG A 64 23.16 -16.37 -16.92
C ARG A 64 23.50 -17.77 -16.43
N ARG A 65 22.85 -18.22 -15.36
CA ARG A 65 23.02 -19.57 -14.80
C ARG A 65 22.33 -20.65 -15.65
N GLY A 66 21.31 -20.26 -16.42
CA GLY A 66 20.38 -21.16 -17.09
C GLY A 66 19.32 -21.69 -16.12
N LEU A 67 18.09 -21.94 -16.60
CA LEU A 67 16.94 -22.24 -15.73
C LEU A 67 17.16 -23.42 -14.78
N ARG A 68 17.89 -24.46 -15.19
CA ARG A 68 18.18 -25.63 -14.35
C ARG A 68 19.07 -25.31 -13.15
N GLU A 69 19.99 -24.36 -13.30
CA GLU A 69 20.89 -23.91 -12.23
C GLU A 69 20.35 -22.69 -11.48
N GLY A 70 19.53 -21.89 -12.16
CA GLY A 70 19.04 -20.60 -11.70
C GLY A 70 17.58 -20.58 -11.25
N TRP A 71 16.89 -21.72 -11.16
CA TRP A 71 15.45 -21.77 -10.87
C TRP A 71 15.07 -21.01 -9.60
N PHE A 72 15.87 -21.14 -8.53
CA PHE A 72 15.59 -20.47 -7.26
C PHE A 72 15.78 -18.96 -7.39
N VAL A 73 16.85 -18.55 -8.09
CA VAL A 73 17.11 -17.13 -8.40
C VAL A 73 16.01 -16.56 -9.30
N ALA A 74 15.50 -17.34 -10.25
CA ALA A 74 14.34 -16.95 -11.07
C ALA A 74 13.09 -16.76 -10.20
N GLY A 75 12.85 -17.66 -9.25
CA GLY A 75 11.78 -17.54 -8.26
C GLY A 75 11.88 -16.26 -7.43
N LEU A 76 13.08 -15.94 -6.92
CA LEU A 76 13.32 -14.66 -6.22
C LEU A 76 13.07 -13.45 -7.14
N GLY A 77 13.48 -13.54 -8.40
CA GLY A 77 13.22 -12.51 -9.40
C GLY A 77 11.73 -12.28 -9.63
N LEU A 78 10.97 -13.35 -9.86
CA LEU A 78 9.51 -13.29 -10.03
C LEU A 78 8.82 -12.77 -8.76
N PHE A 79 9.26 -13.22 -7.58
CA PHE A 79 8.75 -12.73 -6.31
C PHE A 79 8.96 -11.22 -6.16
N CYS A 80 10.18 -10.73 -6.40
CA CYS A 80 10.46 -9.29 -6.30
C CYS A 80 9.67 -8.48 -7.33
N LEU A 81 9.54 -8.97 -8.57
CA LEU A 81 8.72 -8.29 -9.59
C LEU A 81 7.24 -8.26 -9.19
N PHE A 82 6.72 -9.36 -8.65
CA PHE A 82 5.36 -9.43 -8.13
C PHE A 82 5.15 -8.39 -7.03
N ILE A 83 6.01 -8.37 -6.00
CA ILE A 83 5.91 -7.38 -4.91
C ILE A 83 6.03 -5.95 -5.46
N ALA A 84 6.96 -5.68 -6.38
CA ALA A 84 7.05 -4.35 -7.00
C ALA A 84 5.69 -3.91 -7.58
N PHE A 85 5.07 -4.72 -8.42
CA PHE A 85 3.76 -4.34 -8.97
C PHE A 85 2.66 -4.29 -7.92
N GLU A 86 2.71 -5.12 -6.88
CA GLU A 86 1.79 -5.03 -5.73
C GLU A 86 1.88 -3.66 -5.02
N GLU A 87 3.09 -3.13 -4.78
CA GLU A 87 3.31 -1.83 -4.12
C GLU A 87 2.53 -0.70 -4.82
N ILE A 88 2.53 -0.68 -6.16
CA ILE A 88 1.85 0.37 -6.94
C ILE A 88 0.48 -0.07 -7.47
N SER A 89 -0.11 -1.11 -6.87
CA SER A 89 -1.41 -1.68 -7.28
C SER A 89 -1.52 -1.95 -8.78
N TRP A 90 -0.50 -2.62 -9.32
CA TRP A 90 -0.37 -2.99 -10.73
C TRP A 90 -0.53 -1.82 -11.70
N ALA A 91 -0.06 -0.63 -11.30
CA ALA A 91 -0.18 0.61 -12.06
C ALA A 91 -1.64 0.97 -12.41
N GLN A 92 -2.62 0.47 -11.66
CA GLN A 92 -4.04 0.78 -11.79
C GLN A 92 -4.27 2.28 -11.92
N ARG A 93 -3.54 3.07 -11.12
CA ARG A 93 -3.65 4.53 -11.02
C ARG A 93 -3.07 5.24 -12.24
N ILE A 94 -1.99 4.71 -12.82
CA ILE A 94 -1.38 5.27 -14.04
C ILE A 94 -2.30 5.06 -15.24
N PHE A 95 -2.92 3.89 -15.33
CA PHE A 95 -3.78 3.52 -16.46
C PHE A 95 -5.27 3.82 -16.24
N GLY A 96 -5.67 4.24 -15.05
CA GLY A 96 -7.06 4.52 -14.70
C GLY A 96 -7.97 3.30 -14.82
N VAL A 97 -7.46 2.11 -14.50
CA VAL A 97 -8.17 0.83 -14.62
C VAL A 97 -9.09 0.63 -13.42
N THR A 98 -10.35 0.26 -13.64
CA THR A 98 -11.24 -0.19 -12.56
C THR A 98 -10.88 -1.64 -12.18
N PRO A 99 -10.66 -1.96 -10.88
CA PRO A 99 -10.42 -3.33 -10.45
C PRO A 99 -11.61 -4.27 -10.75
N PRO A 100 -11.36 -5.58 -10.96
CA PRO A 100 -12.44 -6.55 -11.06
C PRO A 100 -13.32 -6.59 -9.79
N LYS A 101 -14.59 -6.98 -9.94
CA LYS A 101 -15.59 -7.01 -8.83
C LYS A 101 -15.10 -7.69 -7.56
N ILE A 102 -14.35 -8.78 -7.68
CA ILE A 102 -13.81 -9.50 -6.52
C ILE A 102 -12.92 -8.60 -5.65
N PHE A 103 -12.12 -7.73 -6.26
CA PHE A 103 -11.29 -6.76 -5.55
C PHE A 103 -12.14 -5.61 -5.01
N LEU A 104 -13.12 -5.12 -5.76
CA LEU A 104 -14.01 -4.05 -5.28
C LEU A 104 -14.81 -4.47 -4.03
N VAL A 105 -15.09 -5.76 -3.87
CA VAL A 105 -15.83 -6.31 -2.72
C VAL A 105 -14.91 -6.68 -1.55
N GLY A 106 -13.82 -7.40 -1.84
CA GLY A 106 -12.99 -8.04 -0.80
C GLY A 106 -11.69 -7.32 -0.47
N ASN A 107 -11.23 -6.39 -1.32
CA ASN A 107 -9.97 -5.70 -1.09
C ASN A 107 -10.15 -4.57 -0.07
N TYR A 108 -9.31 -4.56 0.97
CA TYR A 108 -9.32 -3.51 2.01
C TYR A 108 -9.10 -2.11 1.43
N GLN A 109 -8.56 -1.99 0.21
CA GLN A 109 -8.34 -0.89 -0.75
C GLN A 109 -9.44 -0.44 -1.72
N GLN A 110 -10.33 -1.39 -2.09
CA GLN A 110 -10.99 -1.38 -3.41
C GLN A 110 -9.99 -1.18 -4.56
N GLU A 111 -8.79 -1.77 -4.42
CA GLU A 111 -7.67 -1.65 -5.35
C GLU A 111 -7.30 -3.01 -5.94
N PHE A 112 -6.69 -2.98 -7.11
CA PHE A 112 -6.17 -4.16 -7.77
C PHE A 112 -4.78 -4.50 -7.22
N ASN A 113 -4.75 -5.02 -5.99
CA ASN A 113 -3.58 -5.65 -5.39
C ASN A 113 -3.99 -6.80 -4.47
N PHE A 114 -3.13 -7.78 -4.28
CA PHE A 114 -3.37 -8.91 -3.41
C PHE A 114 -3.07 -8.59 -1.94
N HIS A 115 -2.05 -7.79 -1.62
CA HIS A 115 -1.71 -7.56 -0.20
C HIS A 115 -2.85 -6.88 0.59
N ASN A 116 -3.66 -5.99 -0.03
CA ASN A 116 -4.81 -5.37 0.65
C ASN A 116 -6.02 -6.29 0.66
N PHE A 117 -6.07 -7.24 -0.28
CA PHE A 117 -7.07 -8.31 -0.26
C PHE A 117 -6.82 -9.26 0.91
N LEU A 118 -5.55 -9.51 1.25
CA LEU A 118 -5.17 -10.35 2.38
C LEU A 118 -5.29 -9.65 3.73
N LYS A 119 -5.26 -8.31 3.78
CA LYS A 119 -5.22 -7.52 5.02
C LYS A 119 -6.27 -7.92 6.09
N PRO A 120 -7.53 -8.26 5.75
CA PRO A 120 -8.50 -8.76 6.73
C PRO A 120 -8.15 -10.11 7.37
N TYR A 121 -7.34 -10.93 6.70
CA TYR A 121 -6.96 -12.28 7.11
C TYR A 121 -5.53 -12.35 7.67
N LEU A 122 -4.64 -11.52 7.13
CA LEU A 122 -3.23 -11.44 7.48
C LEU A 122 -2.79 -9.99 7.35
N SER A 123 -2.59 -9.32 8.49
CA SER A 123 -2.22 -7.90 8.50
C SER A 123 -0.87 -7.67 7.78
N SER A 124 -0.68 -6.48 7.21
CA SER A 124 0.53 -6.14 6.44
C SER A 124 1.80 -6.31 7.28
N GLU A 125 1.73 -6.04 8.58
CA GLU A 125 2.84 -6.20 9.52
C GLU A 125 3.25 -7.67 9.66
N TRP A 126 2.29 -8.60 9.68
CA TRP A 126 2.58 -10.03 9.70
C TRP A 126 3.14 -10.52 8.38
N GLN A 127 2.66 -9.99 7.25
CA GLN A 127 3.24 -10.30 5.93
C GLN A 127 4.72 -9.89 5.89
N ALA A 128 5.04 -8.67 6.32
CA ALA A 128 6.41 -8.18 6.44
C ALA A 128 7.25 -9.01 7.42
N ALA A 129 6.69 -9.34 8.60
CA ALA A 129 7.37 -10.16 9.60
C ALA A 129 7.71 -11.56 9.08
N LEU A 130 6.83 -12.19 8.30
CA LEU A 130 7.09 -13.50 7.69
C LEU A 130 8.27 -13.45 6.72
N ILE A 131 8.41 -12.38 5.93
CA ILE A 131 9.56 -12.20 5.03
C ILE A 131 10.84 -11.98 5.84
N LEU A 132 10.81 -11.09 6.84
CA LEU A 132 11.97 -10.78 7.66
C LEU A 132 12.46 -11.98 8.49
N ILE A 133 11.54 -12.71 9.14
CA ILE A 133 11.86 -13.91 9.92
C ILE A 133 12.26 -15.05 8.98
N GLY A 134 11.40 -15.37 8.01
CA GLY A 134 11.57 -16.53 7.15
C GLY A 134 12.78 -16.39 6.23
N TRP A 135 12.77 -15.37 5.37
CA TRP A 135 13.85 -15.15 4.40
C TRP A 135 15.05 -14.45 5.05
N GLY A 136 14.83 -13.35 5.77
CA GLY A 136 15.90 -12.51 6.31
C GLY A 136 16.74 -13.16 7.42
N VAL A 137 16.12 -13.95 8.30
CA VAL A 137 16.79 -14.58 9.46
C VAL A 137 16.97 -16.09 9.28
N LEU A 138 15.88 -16.86 9.28
CA LEU A 138 15.93 -18.32 9.33
C LEU A 138 16.64 -18.91 8.11
N PHE A 139 16.31 -18.41 6.91
CA PHE A 139 16.89 -18.91 5.68
C PHE A 139 18.35 -18.45 5.47
N SER A 140 18.73 -17.28 6.00
CA SER A 140 20.12 -16.85 6.09
C SER A 140 20.96 -17.75 7.00
N LEU A 141 20.38 -18.24 8.11
CA LEU A 141 21.04 -19.14 9.05
C LEU A 141 21.09 -20.61 8.59
N ALA A 142 20.19 -21.03 7.70
CA ALA A 142 20.05 -22.42 7.26
C ALA A 142 21.38 -23.08 6.80
N PRO A 143 22.27 -22.42 6.03
CA PRO A 143 23.55 -23.01 5.60
C PRO A 143 24.56 -23.25 6.72
N LEU A 144 24.34 -22.72 7.93
CA LEU A 144 25.20 -22.99 9.08
C LEU A 144 25.00 -24.43 9.60
N HIS A 145 23.84 -25.03 9.32
CA HIS A 145 23.57 -26.43 9.63
C HIS A 145 24.06 -27.33 8.49
N LEU A 146 25.03 -28.22 8.76
CA LEU A 146 25.73 -29.01 7.74
C LEU A 146 24.78 -29.76 6.78
N ARG A 147 23.76 -30.44 7.31
CA ARG A 147 22.78 -31.17 6.48
C ARG A 147 21.99 -30.25 5.55
N LEU A 148 21.56 -29.09 6.05
CA LEU A 148 20.79 -28.14 5.26
C LEU A 148 21.69 -27.52 4.19
N ARG A 149 22.95 -27.22 4.51
CA ARG A 149 23.93 -26.73 3.52
C ARG A 149 24.08 -27.69 2.35
N GLU A 150 24.23 -28.99 2.61
CA GLU A 150 24.35 -30.01 1.57
C GLU A 150 23.07 -30.12 0.73
N GLU A 151 21.90 -30.15 1.37
CA GLU A 151 20.61 -30.21 0.68
C GLU A 151 20.32 -28.97 -0.17
N LEU A 152 20.59 -27.78 0.36
CA LEU A 152 20.42 -26.50 -0.34
C LEU A 152 21.36 -26.43 -1.55
N ALA A 153 22.63 -26.84 -1.39
CA ALA A 153 23.59 -26.91 -2.48
C ALA A 153 23.16 -27.93 -3.54
N ALA A 154 22.73 -29.13 -3.14
CA ALA A 154 22.24 -30.17 -4.05
C ALA A 154 21.03 -29.70 -4.87
N ARG A 155 20.14 -28.90 -4.26
CA ARG A 155 18.97 -28.30 -4.91
C ARG A 155 19.26 -26.95 -5.58
N ARG A 156 20.50 -26.45 -5.49
CA ARG A 156 20.95 -25.18 -6.09
C ARG A 156 20.16 -23.97 -5.59
N VAL A 157 19.78 -24.06 -4.33
CA VAL A 157 19.05 -23.02 -3.61
C VAL A 157 20.05 -21.98 -3.13
N VAL A 158 19.77 -20.70 -3.44
CA VAL A 158 20.62 -19.59 -3.01
C VAL A 158 20.04 -19.00 -1.74
N THR A 159 20.79 -19.07 -0.65
CA THR A 159 20.40 -18.46 0.62
C THR A 159 20.86 -17.00 0.71
N PRO A 160 20.15 -16.16 1.46
CA PRO A 160 20.57 -14.78 1.69
C PRO A 160 21.85 -14.73 2.53
N ALA A 161 22.62 -13.65 2.38
CA ALA A 161 23.86 -13.47 3.12
C ALA A 161 23.58 -13.25 4.62
N LEU A 162 24.42 -13.83 5.48
CA LEU A 162 24.34 -13.67 6.95
C LEU A 162 24.37 -12.20 7.40
N SER A 163 25.02 -11.32 6.63
CA SER A 163 25.09 -9.89 6.91
C SER A 163 23.75 -9.15 6.76
N LEU A 164 22.71 -9.79 6.22
CA LEU A 164 21.35 -9.26 6.16
C LEU A 164 20.55 -9.50 7.44
N ILE A 165 21.00 -10.43 8.31
CA ILE A 165 20.32 -10.77 9.56
C ILE A 165 20.16 -9.55 10.47
N PRO A 166 21.19 -8.74 10.77
CA PRO A 166 21.03 -7.59 11.66
C PRO A 166 19.96 -6.61 11.18
N TRP A 167 19.90 -6.37 9.87
CA TRP A 167 18.91 -5.48 9.26
C TRP A 167 17.50 -6.08 9.27
N SER A 168 17.39 -7.40 9.10
CA SER A 168 16.12 -8.10 9.21
C SER A 168 15.56 -8.02 10.64
N VAL A 169 16.43 -8.18 11.64
CA VAL A 169 16.09 -8.01 13.06
C VAL A 169 15.70 -6.56 13.36
N ILE A 170 16.43 -5.57 12.82
CA ILE A 170 16.05 -4.15 12.96
C ILE A 170 14.66 -3.89 12.36
N GLY A 171 14.37 -4.44 11.18
CA GLY A 171 13.03 -4.34 10.58
C GLY A 171 11.93 -4.92 11.47
N LEU A 172 12.18 -6.07 12.11
CA LEU A 172 11.25 -6.67 13.09
C LEU A 172 11.07 -5.80 14.32
N LEU A 173 12.15 -5.17 14.82
CA LEU A 173 12.07 -4.23 15.93
C LEU A 173 11.27 -2.98 15.54
N MET A 174 11.45 -2.47 14.32
CA MET A 174 10.65 -1.36 13.81
C MET A 174 9.15 -1.70 13.77
N LEU A 175 8.78 -2.91 13.31
CA LEU A 175 7.40 -3.37 13.35
C LEU A 175 6.84 -3.44 14.78
N GLY A 176 7.68 -3.74 15.78
CA GLY A 176 7.29 -3.78 17.19
C GLY A 176 7.23 -2.42 17.89
N ILE A 177 8.00 -1.43 17.43
CA ILE A 177 8.00 -0.05 17.95
C ILE A 177 6.93 0.73 17.19
N TYR A 178 5.67 0.46 17.52
CA TYR A 178 4.49 0.98 16.84
C TYR A 178 3.80 2.19 17.55
N PRO A 179 4.49 3.32 17.84
CA PRO A 179 3.77 4.58 18.06
C PRO A 179 3.89 5.57 16.88
N VAL A 180 4.70 5.28 15.86
CA VAL A 180 4.85 6.14 14.66
C VAL A 180 3.99 5.59 13.53
N LEU A 181 2.97 6.35 13.13
CA LEU A 181 2.14 6.08 11.95
C LEU A 181 3.03 5.87 10.73
N PHE A 182 2.68 4.90 9.87
CA PHE A 182 3.42 4.53 8.64
C PHE A 182 4.80 3.88 8.83
N THR A 183 5.07 3.29 9.99
CA THR A 183 6.30 2.48 10.16
C THR A 183 6.35 1.28 9.21
N GLY A 184 5.20 0.71 8.84
CA GLY A 184 5.11 -0.41 7.88
C GLY A 184 5.73 -0.09 6.51
N GLU A 185 5.47 1.11 5.97
CA GLU A 185 5.96 1.57 4.66
C GLU A 185 7.50 1.62 4.61
N TYR A 186 8.12 2.12 5.69
CA TYR A 186 9.59 2.14 5.81
C TYR A 186 10.16 0.72 5.95
N VAL A 187 9.41 -0.20 6.56
CA VAL A 187 9.81 -1.62 6.65
C VAL A 187 9.71 -2.30 5.30
N GLU A 188 8.69 -2.01 4.49
CA GLU A 188 8.58 -2.50 3.11
C GLU A 188 9.73 -2.00 2.23
N LEU A 189 10.08 -0.70 2.36
CA LEU A 189 11.27 -0.13 1.71
C LEU A 189 12.55 -0.83 2.17
N LEU A 190 12.68 -1.10 3.47
CA LEU A 190 13.81 -1.84 4.02
C LEU A 190 13.89 -3.26 3.44
N ILE A 191 12.77 -3.99 3.36
CA ILE A 191 12.72 -5.33 2.76
C ILE A 191 13.17 -5.27 1.29
N GLY A 192 12.63 -4.34 0.50
CA GLY A 192 13.06 -4.12 -0.89
C GLY A 192 14.56 -3.86 -1.00
N ALA A 193 15.12 -3.05 -0.10
CA ALA A 193 16.55 -2.79 -0.01
C ALA A 193 17.38 -4.03 0.35
N LEU A 194 16.87 -4.95 1.20
CA LEU A 194 17.54 -6.21 1.51
C LEU A 194 17.61 -7.14 0.31
N PHE A 195 16.51 -7.27 -0.45
CA PHE A 195 16.51 -8.01 -1.71
C PHE A 195 17.45 -7.41 -2.74
N LEU A 196 17.47 -6.08 -2.87
CA LEU A 196 18.40 -5.38 -3.76
C LEU A 196 19.86 -5.57 -3.32
N ALA A 197 20.15 -5.48 -2.02
CA ALA A 197 21.48 -5.74 -1.48
C ALA A 197 21.93 -7.18 -1.77
N GLN A 198 21.05 -8.16 -1.59
CA GLN A 198 21.31 -9.55 -1.98
C GLN A 198 21.57 -9.69 -3.48
N ALA A 199 20.76 -9.06 -4.33
CA ALA A 199 20.96 -9.10 -5.78
C ALA A 199 22.29 -8.46 -6.21
N MET A 200 22.71 -7.38 -5.53
CA MET A 200 23.99 -6.71 -5.76
C MET A 200 25.22 -7.56 -5.40
N SER A 201 25.07 -8.59 -4.55
CA SER A 201 26.16 -9.53 -4.24
C SER A 201 26.62 -10.34 -5.46
N PHE A 202 25.77 -10.49 -6.48
CA PHE A 202 26.15 -11.13 -7.75
C PHE A 202 26.93 -10.20 -8.69
N LEU A 203 27.13 -8.93 -8.32
CA LEU A 203 27.88 -7.96 -9.12
C LEU A 203 29.31 -7.81 -8.59
N ALA A 204 30.28 -7.96 -9.50
CA ALA A 204 31.70 -7.99 -9.19
C ALA A 204 32.36 -6.62 -8.94
N THR A 205 31.72 -5.48 -9.26
CA THR A 205 32.38 -4.16 -9.16
C THR A 205 31.57 -3.13 -8.38
N PRO A 206 32.22 -2.33 -7.50
CA PRO A 206 31.56 -1.25 -6.76
C PRO A 206 30.84 -0.24 -7.67
N GLY A 207 31.43 0.10 -8.82
CA GLY A 207 30.82 1.01 -9.79
C GLY A 207 29.46 0.52 -10.31
N ARG A 208 29.31 -0.79 -10.56
CA ARG A 208 28.00 -1.35 -10.97
C ARG A 208 26.96 -1.30 -9.85
N ARG A 209 27.38 -1.47 -8.59
CA ARG A 209 26.50 -1.35 -7.43
C ARG A 209 25.99 0.09 -7.29
N ALA A 210 26.88 1.09 -7.42
CA ALA A 210 26.50 2.50 -7.40
C ALA A 210 25.49 2.86 -8.50
N VAL A 211 25.70 2.36 -9.74
CA VAL A 211 24.75 2.58 -10.84
C VAL A 211 23.36 2.00 -10.53
N LEU A 212 23.26 0.84 -9.89
CA LEU A 212 21.95 0.28 -9.51
C LEU A 212 21.25 1.08 -8.43
N ILE A 213 21.99 1.60 -7.44
CA ILE A 213 21.43 2.48 -6.41
C ILE A 213 20.87 3.75 -7.08
N LEU A 214 21.66 4.38 -7.95
CA LEU A 214 21.21 5.55 -8.71
C LEU A 214 20.01 5.24 -9.60
N ALA A 215 19.99 4.09 -10.27
CA ALA A 215 18.85 3.65 -11.07
C ALA A 215 17.59 3.47 -10.21
N THR A 216 17.72 2.92 -9.01
CA THR A 216 16.61 2.73 -8.06
C THR A 216 16.01 4.09 -7.68
N VAL A 217 16.86 5.05 -7.29
CA VAL A 217 16.41 6.41 -6.96
C VAL A 217 15.79 7.11 -8.17
N ALA A 218 16.38 6.98 -9.35
CA ALA A 218 15.86 7.59 -10.58
C ALA A 218 14.50 7.01 -10.99
N VAL A 219 14.30 5.70 -10.87
CA VAL A 219 13.01 5.05 -11.15
C VAL A 219 11.95 5.50 -10.14
N GLY A 220 12.28 5.52 -8.84
CA GLY A 220 11.35 6.01 -7.81
C GLY A 220 10.96 7.47 -8.05
N ALA A 221 11.93 8.35 -8.31
CA ALA A 221 11.69 9.76 -8.61
C ALA A 221 10.84 9.95 -9.90
N ALA A 222 11.09 9.16 -10.94
CA ALA A 222 10.33 9.22 -12.18
C ALA A 222 8.88 8.76 -11.97
N GLY A 223 8.66 7.69 -11.21
CA GLY A 223 7.33 7.19 -10.87
C GLY A 223 6.51 8.20 -10.07
N MET A 224 7.12 8.76 -9.01
CA MET A 224 6.51 9.83 -8.23
C MET A 224 6.22 11.08 -9.08
N GLY A 225 7.16 11.47 -9.95
CA GLY A 225 6.96 12.59 -10.87
C GLY A 225 5.81 12.34 -11.84
N LEU A 226 5.67 11.10 -12.33
CA LEU A 226 4.60 10.68 -13.22
C LEU A 226 3.24 10.72 -12.52
N THR A 227 3.08 10.16 -11.33
CA THR A 227 1.81 10.19 -10.58
C THR A 227 1.39 11.62 -10.25
N GLN A 228 2.33 12.44 -9.77
CA GLN A 228 2.06 13.86 -9.51
C GLN A 228 1.66 14.62 -10.78
N SER A 229 2.26 14.27 -11.92
CA SER A 229 1.90 14.88 -13.20
C SER A 229 0.51 14.45 -13.64
N ILE A 230 0.20 13.16 -13.62
CA ILE A 230 -1.14 12.63 -13.93
C ILE A 230 -2.19 13.30 -13.04
N ALA A 231 -1.85 13.50 -11.77
CA ALA A 231 -2.78 14.09 -10.82
C ALA A 231 -3.03 15.58 -11.05
N ARG A 232 -2.03 16.33 -11.53
CA ARG A 232 -2.21 17.72 -12.00
C ARG A 232 -2.99 17.80 -13.32
N TRP A 233 -2.97 16.75 -14.13
CA TRP A 233 -3.73 16.63 -15.38
C TRP A 233 -5.19 16.17 -15.16
N ALA A 234 -5.76 16.43 -13.97
CA ALA A 234 -7.16 16.22 -13.70
C ALA A 234 -8.02 16.94 -14.76
N ALA A 235 -8.63 16.16 -15.66
CA ALA A 235 -9.52 16.68 -16.69
C ALA A 235 -10.63 17.50 -16.00
N PRO A 236 -10.80 18.81 -16.31
CA PRO A 236 -11.75 19.68 -15.61
C PRO A 236 -13.17 19.11 -15.54
N GLN A 237 -13.55 18.31 -16.53
CA GLN A 237 -14.84 17.63 -16.61
C GLN A 237 -14.97 16.48 -15.58
N LYS A 238 -13.90 15.73 -15.32
CA LYS A 238 -13.87 14.70 -14.25
C LYS A 238 -13.96 15.35 -12.88
N THR A 239 -13.24 16.44 -12.66
CA THR A 239 -13.32 17.24 -11.42
C THR A 239 -14.73 17.78 -11.19
N ALA A 240 -15.34 18.38 -12.21
CA ALA A 240 -16.72 18.85 -12.12
C ALA A 240 -17.71 17.71 -11.77
N CYS A 241 -17.55 16.54 -12.40
CA CYS A 241 -18.35 15.36 -12.07
C CYS A 241 -18.15 14.93 -10.60
N ALA A 242 -16.89 14.86 -10.14
CA ALA A 242 -16.57 14.47 -8.77
C ALA A 242 -17.22 15.42 -7.75
N HIS A 243 -17.21 16.74 -7.98
CA HIS A 243 -17.90 17.70 -7.10
C HIS A 243 -19.41 17.45 -7.01
N LEU A 244 -20.07 17.18 -8.15
CA LEU A 244 -21.51 16.89 -8.17
C LEU A 244 -21.82 15.59 -7.43
N GLU A 245 -21.05 14.53 -7.68
CA GLU A 245 -21.22 13.23 -7.05
C GLU A 245 -20.95 13.29 -5.54
N THR A 246 -19.87 13.93 -5.12
CA THR A 246 -19.53 14.12 -3.70
C THR A 246 -20.62 14.89 -2.94
N ARG A 247 -21.18 15.95 -3.53
CA ARG A 247 -22.25 16.72 -2.89
C ARG A 247 -23.52 15.87 -2.70
N ALA A 248 -23.96 15.19 -3.74
CA ALA A 248 -25.15 14.35 -3.67
C ALA A 248 -24.96 13.17 -2.69
N LEU A 249 -23.76 12.57 -2.65
CA LEU A 249 -23.44 11.53 -1.70
C LEU A 249 -23.44 12.07 -0.26
N ALA A 250 -22.87 13.26 -0.01
CA ALA A 250 -22.89 13.88 1.31
C ALA A 250 -24.33 14.09 1.80
N ASP A 251 -25.20 14.66 0.96
CA ASP A 251 -26.61 14.90 1.29
C ASP A 251 -27.34 13.58 1.62
N ALA A 252 -27.11 12.53 0.82
CA ALA A 252 -27.73 11.23 1.03
C ALA A 252 -27.22 10.51 2.28
N VAL A 253 -25.92 10.61 2.57
CA VAL A 253 -25.28 10.02 3.74
C VAL A 253 -25.83 10.60 5.03
N ALA A 254 -26.09 11.92 5.08
CA ALA A 254 -26.64 12.57 6.27
C ALA A 254 -27.98 11.97 6.70
N GLY A 255 -28.81 11.50 5.75
CA GLY A 255 -30.08 10.83 6.04
C GLY A 255 -30.01 9.30 6.13
N ALA A 256 -28.86 8.70 5.83
CA ALA A 256 -28.70 7.24 5.73
C ALA A 256 -27.69 6.65 6.73
N ALA A 257 -27.06 7.48 7.57
CA ALA A 257 -26.22 7.02 8.66
C ALA A 257 -27.06 6.30 9.73
N THR A 258 -26.59 5.15 10.21
CA THR A 258 -27.22 4.40 11.31
C THR A 258 -26.47 4.65 12.62
N GLY A 259 -27.04 4.33 13.79
CA GLY A 259 -26.35 4.52 15.08
C GLY A 259 -24.96 3.87 15.20
N ARG A 260 -24.63 2.90 14.33
CA ARG A 260 -23.29 2.27 14.27
C ARG A 260 -22.17 3.22 13.82
N HIS A 261 -22.48 4.33 13.18
CA HIS A 261 -21.48 5.29 12.70
C HIS A 261 -20.64 5.91 13.84
N GLU A 262 -21.20 6.00 15.05
CA GLU A 262 -20.50 6.55 16.22
C GLU A 262 -19.21 5.79 16.56
N ARG A 263 -19.17 4.47 16.29
CA ARG A 263 -17.99 3.60 16.50
C ARG A 263 -16.81 3.94 15.58
N PHE A 264 -17.07 4.71 14.52
CA PHE A 264 -16.10 5.06 13.48
C PHE A 264 -15.77 6.56 13.46
N SER A 265 -16.11 7.28 14.53
CA SER A 265 -15.74 8.69 14.68
C SER A 265 -14.23 8.89 14.62
N GLY A 266 -13.79 9.87 13.83
CA GLY A 266 -12.39 10.23 13.65
C GLY A 266 -11.60 9.32 12.70
N VAL A 267 -12.26 8.36 12.04
CA VAL A 267 -11.61 7.40 11.14
C VAL A 267 -12.12 7.58 9.71
N ASP A 268 -11.21 7.68 8.75
CA ASP A 268 -11.57 7.64 7.34
C ASP A 268 -11.97 6.23 6.93
N LYS A 269 -13.14 6.12 6.32
CA LYS A 269 -13.64 4.88 5.75
C LYS A 269 -14.11 5.10 4.33
N ARG A 270 -14.33 4.01 3.61
CA ARG A 270 -14.96 4.08 2.29
C ARG A 270 -16.46 4.00 2.41
N LEU A 271 -17.14 4.65 1.46
CA LEU A 271 -18.59 4.58 1.38
C LEU A 271 -19.08 3.14 1.20
N TYR A 272 -18.45 2.38 0.30
CA TYR A 272 -18.86 0.99 0.04
C TYR A 272 -18.69 0.10 1.29
N THR A 273 -17.59 0.25 2.01
CA THR A 273 -17.37 -0.44 3.29
C THR A 273 -18.44 -0.09 4.33
N GLY A 274 -18.97 1.13 4.30
CA GLY A 274 -20.05 1.52 5.21
C GLY A 274 -21.37 0.84 4.99
N ILE A 275 -21.67 0.52 3.74
CA ILE A 275 -22.82 -0.32 3.41
C ILE A 275 -22.57 -1.76 3.87
N GLN A 276 -21.38 -2.31 3.58
CA GLN A 276 -21.03 -3.67 4.00
C GLN A 276 -21.07 -3.86 5.53
N GLN A 277 -20.59 -2.86 6.28
CA GLN A 277 -20.56 -2.88 7.75
C GLN A 277 -21.85 -2.33 8.39
N ARG A 278 -22.87 -1.99 7.59
CA ARG A 278 -24.20 -1.53 8.03
C ARG A 278 -24.20 -0.26 8.88
N TYR A 279 -23.20 0.61 8.71
CA TYR A 279 -23.24 1.98 9.27
C TYR A 279 -23.76 3.02 8.27
N LEU A 280 -24.01 2.61 7.01
CA LEU A 280 -24.72 3.37 5.98
C LEU A 280 -25.79 2.48 5.34
N LYS A 281 -26.99 3.02 5.10
CA LYS A 281 -28.04 2.32 4.35
C LYS A 281 -27.72 2.30 2.83
N PRO A 282 -28.03 1.23 2.08
CA PRO A 282 -27.61 1.07 0.67
C PRO A 282 -28.27 2.07 -0.30
N GLU A 283 -29.35 2.74 0.10
CA GLU A 283 -30.12 3.68 -0.72
C GLU A 283 -29.29 4.90 -1.13
N ILE A 284 -28.17 5.19 -0.46
CA ILE A 284 -27.25 6.27 -0.84
C ILE A 284 -26.76 6.15 -2.30
N ALA A 285 -26.71 4.93 -2.86
CA ALA A 285 -26.35 4.71 -4.26
C ALA A 285 -27.31 5.42 -5.23
N ARG A 286 -28.58 5.64 -4.84
CA ARG A 286 -29.59 6.32 -5.67
C ARG A 286 -29.25 7.80 -5.89
N ALA A 287 -28.47 8.41 -4.99
CA ALA A 287 -28.03 9.80 -5.11
C ALA A 287 -27.19 10.06 -6.37
N LEU A 288 -26.54 9.02 -6.92
CA LEU A 288 -25.73 9.12 -8.13
C LEU A 288 -26.54 8.98 -9.43
N LEU A 289 -27.77 8.47 -9.38
CA LEU A 289 -28.62 8.24 -10.55
C LEU A 289 -28.92 9.52 -11.36
N PRO A 290 -29.32 10.66 -10.75
CA PRO A 290 -29.66 11.87 -11.51
C PRO A 290 -28.43 12.60 -12.08
N ILE A 291 -27.21 12.23 -11.68
CA ILE A 291 -26.00 12.93 -12.06
C ILE A 291 -25.52 12.45 -13.43
N ALA A 292 -25.40 13.38 -14.37
CA ALA A 292 -24.84 13.12 -15.69
C ALA A 292 -23.36 13.51 -15.74
N CYS A 293 -22.50 12.56 -16.11
CA CYS A 293 -21.06 12.79 -16.32
C CYS A 293 -20.63 12.31 -17.72
N PRO A 294 -20.89 13.11 -18.78
CA PRO A 294 -20.69 12.68 -20.17
C PRO A 294 -19.24 12.33 -20.52
N SER A 295 -18.28 12.92 -19.83
CA SER A 295 -16.84 12.76 -20.03
C SER A 295 -16.21 11.61 -19.26
N VAL A 296 -17.00 10.90 -18.46
CA VAL A 296 -16.55 9.78 -17.65
C VAL A 296 -17.02 8.50 -18.33
N THR A 297 -16.13 7.53 -18.46
CA THR A 297 -16.45 6.22 -19.02
C THR A 297 -17.69 5.67 -18.34
N LYS A 298 -18.66 5.21 -19.14
CA LYS A 298 -19.86 4.52 -18.64
C LYS A 298 -19.47 3.14 -18.14
N ASP A 299 -18.91 3.09 -16.95
CA ASP A 299 -18.63 1.88 -16.20
C ASP A 299 -19.78 1.67 -15.19
N PRO A 300 -20.63 0.64 -15.38
CA PRO A 300 -21.72 0.35 -14.47
C PRO A 300 -21.23 -0.02 -13.06
N ASP A 301 -20.04 -0.60 -12.94
CA ASP A 301 -19.48 -1.01 -11.66
C ASP A 301 -19.00 0.22 -10.86
N ARG A 302 -18.54 1.27 -11.54
CA ARG A 302 -18.06 2.51 -10.89
C ARG A 302 -19.06 3.06 -9.86
N ARG A 303 -20.32 3.23 -10.25
CA ARG A 303 -21.35 3.77 -9.33
C ARG A 303 -21.84 2.73 -8.33
N ALA A 304 -21.89 1.46 -8.71
CA ALA A 304 -22.30 0.38 -7.82
C ALA A 304 -21.35 0.20 -6.61
N TYR A 305 -20.06 0.50 -6.81
CA TYR A 305 -19.01 0.36 -5.80
C TYR A 305 -18.49 1.71 -5.26
N PHE A 306 -19.21 2.81 -5.50
CA PHE A 306 -18.85 4.15 -5.04
C PHE A 306 -17.42 4.54 -5.45
N LEU A 307 -17.09 4.34 -6.73
CA LEU A 307 -15.86 4.79 -7.34
C LEU A 307 -16.07 6.17 -7.99
N ASP A 308 -15.07 7.02 -7.88
CA ASP A 308 -14.99 8.35 -8.45
C ASP A 308 -14.63 8.31 -9.95
N PRO A 309 -14.59 9.46 -10.64
CA PRO A 309 -14.28 9.53 -12.08
C PRO A 309 -12.88 9.01 -12.50
N TRP A 310 -12.01 8.68 -11.56
CA TRP A 310 -10.69 8.07 -11.77
C TRP A 310 -10.65 6.59 -11.38
N GLY A 311 -11.80 5.99 -11.04
CA GLY A 311 -11.90 4.58 -10.65
C GLY A 311 -11.41 4.34 -9.21
N GLN A 312 -11.35 5.39 -8.38
CA GLN A 312 -10.91 5.30 -6.99
C GLN A 312 -12.10 5.42 -6.05
N ALA A 313 -12.07 4.76 -4.89
CA ALA A 313 -13.22 4.81 -4.01
C ALA A 313 -13.47 6.20 -3.40
N TYR A 314 -14.75 6.54 -3.22
CA TYR A 314 -15.20 7.65 -2.40
C TYR A 314 -15.03 7.34 -0.90
N TRP A 315 -14.70 8.38 -0.15
CA TRP A 315 -14.42 8.30 1.27
C TRP A 315 -15.42 9.09 2.10
N ILE A 316 -15.51 8.69 3.36
CA ILE A 316 -16.36 9.27 4.37
C ILE A 316 -15.60 9.34 5.71
N ARG A 317 -15.70 10.48 6.38
CA ARG A 317 -15.24 10.66 7.76
C ARG A 317 -16.39 11.21 8.60
N PHE A 318 -16.62 10.60 9.74
CA PHE A 318 -17.50 11.12 10.79
C PHE A 318 -16.65 11.82 11.84
N THR A 319 -16.97 13.06 12.19
CA THR A 319 -16.27 13.82 13.22
C THR A 319 -17.28 14.29 14.25
N ARG A 320 -17.17 13.77 15.48
CA ARG A 320 -17.94 14.26 16.64
C ARG A 320 -17.56 15.71 16.93
N ASN A 321 -18.56 16.60 17.03
CA ASN A 321 -18.33 17.98 17.45
C ASN A 321 -18.14 18.06 18.97
N SER A 322 -17.29 18.98 19.45
CA SER A 322 -16.96 19.09 20.87
C SER A 322 -18.02 19.80 21.72
N SER A 323 -18.96 20.50 21.08
CA SER A 323 -19.94 21.40 21.73
C SER A 323 -21.36 20.82 21.83
N ASP A 324 -21.71 19.89 20.95
CA ASP A 324 -23.01 19.24 20.84
C ASP A 324 -22.77 17.75 20.54
N GLU A 325 -23.67 16.84 20.96
CA GLU A 325 -23.60 15.40 20.65
C GLU A 325 -23.78 15.09 19.14
N ASP A 326 -23.72 16.11 18.28
CA ASP A 326 -23.87 16.03 16.83
C ASP A 326 -22.57 15.60 16.13
N PHE A 327 -22.76 14.91 15.02
CA PHE A 327 -21.67 14.48 14.14
C PHE A 327 -21.65 15.32 12.88
N SER A 328 -20.46 15.78 12.48
CA SER A 328 -20.25 16.28 11.13
C SER A 328 -19.77 15.14 10.24
N THR A 329 -20.37 15.03 9.06
CA THR A 329 -20.00 14.03 8.07
C THR A 329 -19.34 14.70 6.88
N THR A 330 -18.18 14.20 6.50
CA THR A 330 -17.42 14.67 5.35
C THR A 330 -17.36 13.54 4.34
N VAL A 331 -17.94 13.76 3.15
CA VAL A 331 -17.74 12.88 1.99
C VAL A 331 -16.78 13.55 1.03
N TYR A 332 -15.85 12.79 0.47
CA TYR A 332 -14.81 13.34 -0.39
C TYR A 332 -14.25 12.32 -1.38
N SER A 333 -13.64 12.85 -2.45
CA SER A 333 -12.84 12.10 -3.43
C SER A 333 -11.46 12.74 -3.51
N PHE A 334 -10.44 11.89 -3.36
CA PHE A 334 -9.04 12.24 -3.56
C PHE A 334 -8.70 12.47 -5.04
N GLY A 335 -9.58 12.02 -5.95
CA GLY A 335 -9.30 11.97 -7.37
C GLY A 335 -7.98 11.23 -7.66
N PRO A 336 -7.14 11.74 -8.58
CA PRO A 336 -5.85 11.16 -8.89
C PRO A 336 -4.75 11.49 -7.86
N ASN A 337 -5.04 12.31 -6.83
CA ASN A 337 -4.03 12.97 -6.00
C ASN A 337 -3.86 12.37 -4.58
N ARG A 338 -4.25 11.10 -4.38
CA ARG A 338 -4.37 10.32 -3.12
C ARG A 338 -3.34 10.57 -2.00
N ARG A 339 -3.29 11.77 -1.42
CA ARG A 339 -2.58 12.08 -0.17
C ARG A 339 -3.44 11.61 1.01
N ARG A 340 -3.56 10.29 1.07
CA ARG A 340 -4.55 9.48 1.80
C ARG A 340 -4.43 9.52 3.33
N ASP A 341 -3.32 10.00 3.84
CA ASP A 341 -2.73 9.49 5.08
C ASP A 341 -2.28 10.59 6.07
N GLY A 342 -2.77 11.82 5.87
CA GLY A 342 -2.56 12.92 6.81
C GLY A 342 -3.50 12.85 8.01
N GLY A 343 -3.04 12.27 9.12
CA GLY A 343 -3.70 12.39 10.42
C GLY A 343 -3.76 13.85 10.91
N ASP A 344 -4.90 14.22 11.49
CA ASP A 344 -5.21 15.40 12.31
C ASP A 344 -5.06 16.83 11.78
N GLU A 345 -4.35 17.10 10.68
CA GLU A 345 -4.35 18.45 10.12
C GLU A 345 -5.44 18.63 9.07
N GLY A 346 -6.64 18.97 9.56
CA GLY A 346 -7.66 19.67 8.81
C GLY A 346 -7.99 19.04 7.46
N ALA A 347 -9.00 18.18 7.43
CA ALA A 347 -9.68 17.80 6.20
C ALA A 347 -10.12 19.04 5.38
N SER A 348 -10.19 20.23 5.98
CA SER A 348 -10.32 21.48 5.25
C SER A 348 -9.00 21.88 4.58
N ASP A 349 -8.97 21.78 3.25
CA ASP A 349 -8.56 22.88 2.36
C ASP A 349 -7.26 22.72 1.53
N ARG A 350 -6.66 21.53 1.34
CA ARG A 350 -5.46 21.46 0.46
C ARG A 350 -5.40 20.42 -0.66
N ASP A 351 -6.00 19.23 -0.56
CA ASP A 351 -5.67 18.16 -1.52
C ASP A 351 -6.84 17.30 -2.04
N ASP A 352 -8.05 17.43 -1.49
CA ASP A 352 -9.23 16.75 -2.03
C ASP A 352 -9.67 17.41 -3.34
N ILE A 353 -9.95 16.62 -4.37
CA ILE A 353 -10.58 17.17 -5.58
C ILE A 353 -11.98 17.67 -5.28
N SER A 354 -12.68 17.01 -4.35
CA SER A 354 -14.01 17.45 -3.92
C SER A 354 -14.27 16.99 -2.49
N GLN A 355 -14.84 17.90 -1.70
CA GLN A 355 -15.24 17.64 -0.33
C GLN A 355 -16.57 18.33 -0.06
N THR A 356 -17.46 17.67 0.69
CA THR A 356 -18.69 18.28 1.18
C THR A 356 -18.90 17.86 2.62
N ARG A 357 -19.02 18.84 3.52
CA ARG A 357 -19.27 18.66 4.94
C ARG A 357 -20.71 19.03 5.26
N ILE A 358 -21.41 18.14 5.95
CA ILE A 358 -22.80 18.34 6.38
C ILE A 358 -22.90 18.00 7.86
N LEU A 359 -23.73 18.77 8.59
CA LEU A 359 -24.12 18.43 9.95
C LEU A 359 -25.13 17.29 9.88
N ALA A 360 -24.75 16.11 10.35
CA ALA A 360 -25.66 15.00 10.48
C ALA A 360 -26.31 15.09 11.88
N PRO A 361 -27.64 15.24 11.98
CA PRO A 361 -28.31 15.13 13.26
C PRO A 361 -28.08 13.72 13.81
N ARG A 362 -28.07 13.58 15.14
CA ARG A 362 -27.98 12.27 15.79
C ARG A 362 -29.00 11.30 15.17
N ALA A 363 -28.53 10.15 14.71
CA ALA A 363 -29.43 9.10 14.22
C ALA A 363 -30.36 8.70 15.37
N SER A 364 -31.67 8.66 15.11
CA SER A 364 -32.63 8.10 16.06
C SER A 364 -32.19 6.68 16.42
N PRO A 365 -32.30 6.25 17.69
CA PRO A 365 -32.06 4.85 18.06
C PRO A 365 -33.16 4.00 17.42
N GLU A 366 -32.98 3.59 16.16
CA GLU A 366 -33.73 2.47 15.60
C GLU A 366 -33.23 1.21 16.33
N GLU A 367 -34.17 0.43 16.86
CA GLU A 367 -33.95 -0.84 17.53
C GLU A 367 -32.88 -1.64 16.79
N ASP A 368 -31.87 -2.10 17.53
CA ASP A 368 -31.03 -3.19 17.09
C ASP A 368 -31.98 -4.35 16.75
N ASP A 369 -32.28 -4.52 15.46
CA ASP A 369 -32.80 -5.77 14.92
C ASP A 369 -31.66 -6.78 15.03
N ASP A 370 -31.45 -7.20 16.28
CA ASP A 370 -30.55 -8.24 16.74
C ASP A 370 -31.19 -9.58 16.38
N ALA A 371 -31.26 -9.85 15.07
CA ALA A 371 -31.49 -11.17 14.52
C ALA A 371 -30.30 -11.48 13.59
N GLY A 372 -29.15 -11.78 14.19
CA GLY A 372 -28.06 -12.40 13.46
C GLY A 372 -28.45 -13.80 12.97
N PRO A 373 -27.86 -14.30 11.88
CA PRO A 373 -27.40 -15.67 11.88
C PRO A 373 -26.00 -15.66 12.50
N GLU A 374 -25.89 -16.39 13.60
CA GLU A 374 -24.63 -16.86 14.15
C GLU A 374 -23.83 -17.54 13.02
N ILE A 375 -22.77 -16.89 12.54
CA ILE A 375 -21.81 -17.55 11.66
C ILE A 375 -20.98 -18.44 12.58
N THR A 376 -21.48 -19.65 12.83
CA THR A 376 -20.65 -20.76 13.26
C THR A 376 -19.69 -21.08 12.12
N LEU A 377 -18.40 -20.90 12.40
CA LEU A 377 -17.33 -21.43 11.57
C LEU A 377 -17.25 -22.93 11.86
N GLU A 378 -17.81 -23.74 10.97
CA GLU A 378 -17.33 -25.11 10.70
C GLU A 378 -16.71 -25.16 9.31
#